data_AF-A0A3N5TXU6-F1
#
_entry.id   AF-A0A3N5TXU6-F1
#
_cell.length_a   1.000
_cell.length_b   1.000
_cell.length_c   1.000
_cell.angle_alpha   90.00
_cell.angle_beta   90.00
_cell.angle_gamma   90.00
#
_symmetry.space_group_name_H-M   'P 1'
#
loop_
_entity.id
_entity.type
_entity.pdbx_description
1 polymer ?
#
loop_
_entity_poly.entity_id
_entity_poly.type
_entity_poly.pdbx_seq_one_letter_code
_entity_poly.pdbx_strand_id
1 'polypeptide(L)' 'MQARGPLMVEHRLIERMLSVIKDALVQIESSQRVDPVFVDTAVDFIRIYADRTHHGKEEEILFRDLDKR' A
#
# COMPACT_ATOMS: atom_id res chain seq x y z
N MET A 1 -0.58 -9.80 -21.96
CA MET A 1 -0.79 -8.83 -20.87
C MET A 1 0.58 -8.58 -20.23
N GLN A 2 1.15 -7.38 -20.34
CA GLN A 2 2.42 -7.07 -19.66
C GLN A 2 2.16 -6.97 -18.14
N ALA A 3 3.01 -7.60 -17.33
CA ALA A 3 2.89 -7.66 -15.86
C ALA A 3 2.80 -6.27 -15.19
N ARG A 4 3.29 -5.23 -15.87
CA ARG A 4 3.27 -3.84 -15.42
C ARG A 4 1.85 -3.26 -15.24
N GLY A 5 0.89 -3.65 -16.06
CA GLY A 5 -0.47 -3.08 -16.01
C GLY A 5 -1.15 -3.30 -14.65
N PRO A 6 -1.25 -4.55 -14.18
CA PRO A 6 -1.76 -4.88 -12.84
C PRO A 6 -1.02 -4.17 -11.70
N LEU A 7 0.31 -4.15 -11.72
CA LEU A 7 1.10 -3.51 -10.66
C LEU A 7 0.80 -2.00 -10.55
N MET A 8 0.57 -1.32 -11.68
CA MET A 8 0.15 0.08 -11.66
C MET A 8 -1.23 0.28 -11.04
N VAL A 9 -2.17 -0.67 -11.20
CA VAL A 9 -3.48 -0.61 -10.51
C VAL A 9 -3.30 -0.74 -9.00
N GLU A 10 -2.41 -1.62 -8.57
CA GLU A 10 -2.09 -1.82 -7.16
C GLU A 10 -1.43 -0.57 -6.54
N HIS A 11 -0.51 0.08 -7.25
CA HIS A 11 0.02 1.39 -6.86
C HIS A 11 -1.08 2.42 -6.64
N ARG A 12 -2.06 2.52 -7.55
CA ARG A 12 -3.18 3.47 -7.36
C ARG A 12 -4.02 3.16 -6.14
N LEU A 13 -4.14 1.89 -5.75
CA LEU A 13 -4.82 1.54 -4.50
C LEU A 13 -4.00 1.95 -3.27
N ILE A 14 -2.68 1.72 -3.30
CA ILE A 14 -1.77 2.13 -2.22
C ILE A 14 -1.80 3.65 -2.04
N GLU A 15 -1.70 4.42 -3.13
CA GLU A 15 -1.82 5.88 -3.12
C GLU A 15 -3.14 6.35 -2.49
N ARG A 16 -4.26 5.68 -2.80
CA ARG A 16 -5.56 5.99 -2.20
C ARG A 16 -5.57 5.75 -0.69
N MET A 17 -5.00 4.63 -0.22
CA MET A 17 -4.89 4.39 1.22
C MET A 17 -4.02 5.45 1.90
N LEU A 18 -2.90 5.85 1.28
CA LEU A 18 -2.05 6.92 1.82
C LEU A 18 -2.78 8.26 1.96
N SER A 19 -3.63 8.62 0.99
CA SER A 19 -4.48 9.80 1.10
C SER A 19 -5.46 9.68 2.28
N VAL A 20 -6.11 8.53 2.46
CA VAL A 20 -7.03 8.30 3.60
C VAL A 20 -6.30 8.40 4.94
N ILE A 21 -5.08 7.83 5.04
CA ILE A 21 -4.24 7.94 6.23
C ILE A 21 -3.89 9.41 6.51
N LYS A 22 -3.53 10.18 5.47
CA LYS A 22 -3.21 11.60 5.61
C LYS A 22 -4.40 12.40 6.14
N ASP A 23 -5.60 12.16 5.61
CA ASP A 23 -6.82 12.82 6.08
C ASP A 23 -7.13 12.44 7.52
N ALA A 24 -6.95 11.17 7.89
CA ALA A 24 -7.13 10.70 9.27
C ALA A 24 -6.17 11.40 10.25
N LEU A 25 -4.91 11.63 9.86
CA LEU A 25 -3.94 12.36 10.68
C LEU A 25 -4.42 13.79 10.98
N VAL A 26 -4.94 14.51 9.97
CA VAL A 26 -5.51 15.86 10.16
C VAL A 26 -6.71 15.83 11.12
N GLN A 27 -7.55 14.81 11.03
CA GLN A 27 -8.68 14.64 11.95
C GLN A 27 -8.22 14.32 13.39
N ILE A 28 -7.20 13.48 13.55
CA ILE A 28 -6.62 13.15 14.86
C ILE A 28 -6.03 14.41 15.50
N GLU A 29 -5.26 15.20 14.74
CA GLU A 29 -4.65 16.44 15.24
C GLU A 29 -5.70 17.46 15.69
N SER A 30 -6.76 17.65 14.89
CA SER A 30 -7.81 18.63 15.21
C SER A 30 -8.76 18.19 16.33
N SER A 31 -9.08 16.89 16.41
CA SER A 31 -10.06 16.37 17.37
C SER A 31 -9.44 15.80 18.65
N GLN A 32 -8.13 15.55 18.66
CA GLN A 32 -7.40 14.84 19.73
C GLN A 32 -8.00 13.46 20.04
N ARG A 33 -8.63 12.82 19.04
CA ARG A 33 -9.22 11.49 19.16
C ARG A 33 -8.60 10.57 18.11
N VAL A 34 -8.29 9.35 18.53
CA VAL A 34 -7.75 8.30 17.67
C VAL A 34 -8.79 7.19 17.54
N ASP A 35 -9.02 6.73 16.32
CA ASP A 35 -9.71 5.47 16.07
C ASP A 35 -8.67 4.35 15.97
N PRO A 36 -8.51 3.50 17.01
CA PRO A 36 -7.52 2.44 17.00
C PRO A 36 -7.79 1.37 15.93
N VAL A 37 -9.07 1.13 15.57
CA VAL A 37 -9.43 0.14 14.56
C VAL A 37 -8.98 0.60 13.18
N PHE A 38 -9.12 1.90 12.89
CA PHE A 38 -8.57 2.48 11.66
C PHE A 38 -7.06 2.35 11.60
N VAL A 39 -6.35 2.62 12.70
CA VAL A 39 -4.89 2.49 12.77
C VAL A 39 -4.46 1.05 12.47
N ASP A 40 -5.08 0.07 13.12
CA ASP A 40 -4.78 -1.34 12.88
C ASP A 40 -5.03 -1.73 11.42
N THR A 41 -6.13 -1.26 10.83
CA THR A 41 -6.47 -1.51 9.42
C THR A 41 -5.46 -0.89 8.46
N ALA A 42 -5.03 0.35 8.72
CA ALA A 42 -4.02 1.03 7.90
C ALA A 42 -2.66 0.32 7.98
N VAL A 43 -2.24 -0.10 9.18
CA VAL A 43 -1.00 -0.85 9.39
C VAL A 43 -1.07 -2.20 8.69
N ASP A 44 -2.16 -2.95 8.82
CA ASP A 44 -2.36 -4.23 8.13
C ASP A 44 -2.29 -4.05 6.60
N PHE A 45 -2.98 -3.04 6.07
CA PHE A 45 -2.96 -2.75 4.64
C PHE A 45 -1.53 -2.49 4.14
N ILE A 46 -0.73 -1.68 4.83
CA ILE A 46 0.65 -1.41 4.41
C ILE A 46 1.48 -2.70 4.47
N ARG A 47 1.44 -3.43 5.59
CA ARG A 47 2.30 -4.62 5.78
C ARG A 47 1.93 -5.79 4.89
N ILE A 48 0.64 -6.02 4.67
CA ILE A 48 0.15 -7.19 3.94
C ILE A 48 -0.07 -6.87 2.46
N TYR A 49 -0.74 -5.77 2.15
CA TYR A 49 -1.08 -5.44 0.77
C TYR A 49 0.08 -4.74 0.06
N ALA A 50 0.62 -3.65 0.61
CA ALA A 50 1.71 -2.92 -0.05
C ALA A 50 3.03 -3.71 -0.03
N ASP A 51 3.49 -4.12 1.15
CA ASP A 51 4.79 -4.79 1.26
C ASP A 51 4.71 -6.22 0.76
N ARG A 52 3.99 -7.10 1.47
CA ARG A 52 4.05 -8.54 1.16
C ARG A 52 3.44 -8.89 -0.19
N THR A 53 2.34 -8.26 -0.58
CA THR A 53 1.60 -8.63 -1.79
C THR A 53 2.12 -7.88 -3.01
N HIS A 54 2.19 -6.56 -2.95
CA HIS A 54 2.58 -5.75 -4.09
C HIS A 54 4.10 -5.81 -4.32
N HIS A 55 4.93 -5.43 -3.35
CA HIS A 55 6.39 -5.53 -3.52
C HIS A 55 6.83 -6.98 -3.71
N GLY A 56 6.18 -7.97 -3.07
CA GLY A 56 6.47 -9.39 -3.33
C GLY A 56 6.35 -9.78 -4.81
N LYS A 57 5.35 -9.27 -5.54
CA LYS A 57 5.24 -9.49 -7.00
C LYS A 57 6.35 -8.80 -7.78
N GLU A 58 6.74 -7.61 -7.33
CA GLU A 58 7.83 -6.86 -7.95
C GLU A 58 9.16 -7.58 -7.75
N GLU A 59 9.55 -7.83 -6.51
CA GLU A 59 10.85 -8.39 -6.13
C GLU A 59 11.00 -9.86 -6.54
N GLU A 60 10.03 -10.70 -6.16
CA GLU A 60 10.18 -12.16 -6.30
C GLU A 60 9.85 -12.66 -7.70
N ILE A 61 9.13 -11.87 -8.51
CA ILE A 61 8.72 -12.28 -9.86
C ILE A 61 9.30 -11.32 -10.89
N LEU A 62 8.86 -10.06 -10.92
CA LEU A 62 9.20 -9.15 -12.01
C LEU A 62 10.71 -8.84 -12.06
N PHE A 63 11.29 -8.38 -10.97
CA PHE A 63 12.68 -7.97 -10.88
C PHE A 63 13.61 -9.18 -11.01
N ARG A 64 13.28 -10.29 -10.34
CA ARG A 64 13.99 -11.56 -10.51
C ARG A 64 14.05 -12.01 -11.98
N ASP A 65 12.97 -11.88 -12.72
CA ASP A 65 12.93 -12.30 -14.13
C ASP A 65 13.55 -11.27 -15.08
N LEU A 66 13.60 -9.99 -14.68
CA LEU A 66 14.35 -8.95 -15.39
C LEU A 66 15.86 -9.13 -15.24
N ASP A 67 16.35 -9.55 -14.08
CA ASP A 67 17.78 -9.77 -13.79
C ASP A 67 18.36 -10.97 -14.58
N LYS A 68 17.51 -11.89 -15.03
CA LYS A 68 17.90 -13.05 -15.87
C LYS A 68 18.03 -12.71 -17.36
N ARG A 69 17.79 -11.46 -17.76
CA ARG A 69 17.84 -11.01 -19.17
C ARG A 69 19.11 -10.24 -19.44
#